data_AF-A0A9W7BCF4-F1
#
_entry.id   AF-A0A9W7BCF4-F1
#
_cell.length_a   1.000
_cell.length_b   1.000
_cell.length_c   1.000
_cell.angle_alpha   90.00
_cell.angle_beta   90.00
_cell.angle_gamma   90.00
#
_symmetry.space_group_name_H-M   'P 1'
#
loop_
_entity.id
_entity.type
_entity.pdbx_description
1 polymer ?
#
loop_
_entity_poly.entity_id
_entity_poly.type
_entity_poly.pdbx_seq_one_letter_code
_entity_poly.pdbx_strand_id
1 'polypeptide(L)'
;MTLFTSFIGFTTGVCLQLYSNGVRKLPYLRQPWLLPTFGVTGAFIGHKYPKWEKELRDDVNLIRERRGLKPLRDGKSMPDVDFSSLTK
;
A
#
# COMPACT_ATOMS: atom_id res chain seq x y z
N MET A 1 -12.34 -2.81 2.32
CA MET A 1 -11.11 -3.62 2.27
C MET A 1 -11.46 -4.90 1.55
N THR A 2 -10.75 -5.29 0.49
CA THR A 2 -11.13 -6.44 -0.34
C THR A 2 -10.09 -7.55 -0.18
N LEU A 3 -10.55 -8.78 0.05
CA LEU A 3 -9.69 -9.97 0.03
C LEU A 3 -8.86 -10.03 -1.28
N PHE A 4 -9.43 -9.51 -2.35
CA PHE A 4 -8.81 -9.39 -3.66
C PHE A 4 -7.48 -8.61 -3.66
N THR A 5 -7.34 -7.50 -2.92
CA THR A 5 -6.06 -6.77 -2.88
C THR A 5 -4.97 -7.55 -2.15
N SER A 6 -5.36 -8.34 -1.15
CA SER A 6 -4.44 -9.24 -0.45
C SER A 6 -4.03 -10.41 -1.34
N PHE A 7 -4.95 -10.96 -2.14
CA PHE A 7 -4.64 -11.98 -3.16
C PHE A 7 -3.69 -11.45 -4.23
N ILE A 8 -3.92 -10.23 -4.74
CA ILE A 8 -3.00 -9.58 -5.69
C ILE A 8 -1.62 -9.39 -5.05
N GLY A 9 -1.58 -8.90 -3.81
CA GLY A 9 -0.32 -8.75 -3.08
C GLY A 9 0.42 -10.08 -2.92
N PHE A 10 -0.30 -11.16 -2.60
CA PHE A 10 0.26 -12.51 -2.48
C PHE A 10 0.86 -13.00 -3.80
N THR A 11 0.10 -12.90 -4.91
CA THR A 11 0.57 -13.35 -6.22
C THR A 11 1.76 -12.53 -6.70
N THR A 12 1.76 -11.20 -6.49
CA THR A 12 2.92 -10.35 -6.77
C THR A 12 4.15 -10.76 -5.95
N GLY A 13 3.99 -11.08 -4.67
CA GLY A 13 5.09 -11.57 -3.82
C GLY A 13 5.67 -12.90 -4.31
N VAL A 14 4.82 -13.84 -4.70
CA VAL A 14 5.24 -15.12 -5.29
C VAL A 14 5.96 -14.91 -6.63
N CYS A 15 5.42 -14.07 -7.52
CA CYS A 15 6.05 -13.72 -8.79
C CYS A 15 7.42 -13.09 -8.59
N LEU A 16 7.59 -12.22 -7.60
CA LEU A 16 8.88 -11.57 -7.30
C LEU A 16 9.94 -12.60 -6.88
N GLN A 17 9.55 -13.61 -6.09
CA GLN A 17 10.46 -14.68 -5.68
C GLN A 17 10.84 -15.60 -6.85
N LEU A 18 9.88 -15.93 -7.72
CA LEU A 18 10.16 -16.69 -8.96
C LEU A 18 11.07 -15.91 -9.91
N TYR A 19 10.83 -14.60 -10.04
CA TYR A 19 11.66 -13.70 -10.83
C TYR A 19 13.09 -13.61 -10.30
N SER A 20 13.26 -13.48 -8.98
CA SER A 20 14.59 -13.45 -8.34
C SER A 20 15.39 -14.72 -8.65
N ASN A 21 14.74 -15.89 -8.60
CA ASN A 21 15.36 -17.16 -8.92
C ASN A 21 15.67 -17.30 -10.42
N GLY A 22 14.79 -16.80 -11.29
CA GLY A 22 14.97 -16.78 -12.74
C GLY A 22 16.16 -15.91 -13.19
N VAL A 23 16.31 -14.72 -12.61
CA VAL A 23 17.46 -13.83 -12.91
C VAL A 23 18.79 -14.47 -12.52
N ARG A 24 18.82 -15.26 -11.45
CA ARG A 24 20.01 -15.98 -10.99
C ARG A 24 20.27 -17.28 -11.74
N LYS A 25 19.43 -17.64 -12.72
CA LYS A 25 19.44 -18.93 -13.43
C LYS A 25 19.38 -20.14 -12.48
N LEU A 26 18.82 -19.97 -11.29
CA LEU A 26 18.66 -21.02 -10.30
C LEU A 26 17.32 -21.73 -10.53
N PRO A 27 17.20 -23.03 -10.21
CA PRO A 27 15.91 -23.71 -10.29
C PRO A 27 14.90 -22.99 -9.40
N TYR A 28 13.70 -22.75 -9.95
CA TYR A 28 12.69 -21.88 -9.35
C TYR A 28 12.33 -22.22 -7.90
N LEU A 29 12.47 -23.48 -7.50
CA LEU A 29 12.10 -24.02 -6.19
C LEU A 29 13.31 -24.41 -5.34
N ARG A 30 14.49 -23.78 -5.52
CA ARG A 30 15.69 -24.09 -4.71
C ARG A 30 15.43 -24.01 -3.20
N GLN A 31 14.65 -23.03 -2.76
CA GLN A 31 14.26 -22.85 -1.36
C GLN A 31 12.74 -22.65 -1.31
N PRO A 32 11.96 -23.74 -1.15
CA PRO A 32 10.50 -23.69 -1.24
C PRO A 32 9.89 -22.83 -0.13
N TRP A 33 10.55 -22.72 1.03
CA TRP A 33 10.11 -21.91 2.16
C TRP A 33 10.12 -20.40 1.90
N LEU A 34 10.89 -19.92 0.92
CA LEU A 34 10.89 -18.50 0.58
C LEU A 34 9.62 -18.09 -0.20
N LEU A 35 9.00 -19.02 -0.94
CA LEU A 35 7.80 -18.73 -1.71
C LEU A 35 6.63 -18.25 -0.82
N PRO A 36 6.24 -18.97 0.25
CA PRO A 36 5.18 -18.51 1.14
C PRO A 36 5.60 -17.29 1.97
N THR A 37 6.88 -17.11 2.32
CA THR A 37 7.30 -15.90 3.06
C THR A 37 7.15 -14.64 2.22
N PHE A 38 7.57 -14.68 0.94
CA PHE A 38 7.39 -13.56 0.01
C PHE A 38 5.91 -13.35 -0.35
N GLY A 39 5.15 -14.43 -0.51
CA GLY A 39 3.70 -14.35 -0.71
C GLY A 39 2.97 -13.70 0.47
N VAL A 40 3.23 -14.12 1.70
CA VAL A 40 2.62 -13.55 2.92
C VAL A 40 3.05 -12.09 3.11
N THR A 41 4.32 -11.77 2.87
CA THR A 41 4.80 -10.39 2.91
C THR A 41 4.10 -9.53 1.86
N GLY A 42 3.96 -10.04 0.64
CA GLY A 42 3.22 -9.36 -0.44
C GLY A 42 1.75 -9.16 -0.09
N ALA A 43 1.09 -10.15 0.53
CA ALA A 43 -0.29 -10.04 1.00
C ALA A 43 -0.45 -8.98 2.08
N PHE A 44 0.47 -8.93 3.04
CA PHE A 44 0.49 -7.91 4.09
C PHE A 44 0.65 -6.49 3.51
N ILE A 45 1.56 -6.32 2.54
CA ILE A 45 1.73 -5.05 1.83
C ILE A 45 0.47 -4.71 1.02
N GLY A 46 -0.10 -5.65 0.28
CA GLY A 46 -1.35 -5.47 -0.46
C GLY A 46 -2.55 -5.12 0.43
N HIS A 47 -2.50 -5.49 1.71
CA HIS A 47 -3.48 -5.09 2.72
C HIS A 47 -3.22 -3.67 3.26
N LYS A 48 -1.97 -3.31 3.53
CA LYS A 48 -1.58 -2.00 4.10
C LYS A 48 -1.58 -0.86 3.09
N TYR A 49 -1.16 -1.12 1.87
CA TYR A 49 -1.04 -0.14 0.78
C TYR A 49 -2.31 0.70 0.55
N PRO A 50 -3.53 0.14 0.42
CA PRO A 50 -4.74 0.94 0.21
C PRO A 50 -5.12 1.80 1.42
N LYS A 51 -4.61 1.49 2.63
CA LYS A 51 -4.78 2.36 3.79
C LYS A 51 -3.83 3.56 3.70
N TRP A 52 -2.55 3.32 3.42
CA TRP A 52 -1.56 4.39 3.24
C TRP A 52 -1.89 5.30 2.07
N GLU A 53 -2.42 4.75 0.98
CA GLU A 53 -2.86 5.54 -0.15
C GLU A 53 -3.98 6.51 0.23
N LYS A 54 -4.92 6.11 1.09
CA LYS A 54 -5.97 7.00 1.58
C LYS A 54 -5.41 8.09 2.47
N GLU A 55 -4.57 7.72 3.43
CA GLU A 55 -3.94 8.65 4.37
C GLU A 55 -3.13 9.72 3.64
N LEU A 56 -2.26 9.33 2.69
CA LEU A 56 -1.52 10.28 1.87
C LEU A 56 -2.43 11.17 1.01
N ARG A 57 -3.53 10.63 0.48
CA ARG A 57 -4.49 11.41 -0.30
C ARG A 57 -5.18 12.46 0.57
N ASP A 58 -5.52 12.11 1.80
CA ASP A 58 -6.17 13.00 2.76
C ASP A 58 -5.20 14.13 3.17
N ASP A 59 -3.95 13.79 3.50
CA ASP A 59 -2.88 14.78 3.79
C ASP A 59 -2.67 15.75 2.63
N VAL A 60 -2.66 15.22 1.41
CA VAL A 60 -2.47 16.00 0.19
C VAL A 60 -3.68 16.89 -0.12
N ASN A 61 -4.89 16.46 0.25
CA ASN A 61 -6.10 17.28 0.12
C ASN A 61 -6.11 18.42 1.16
N LEU A 62 -5.68 18.17 2.40
CA LEU A 62 -5.52 19.21 3.42
C LEU A 62 -4.55 20.31 2.96
N ILE A 63 -3.42 19.94 2.36
CA ILE A 63 -2.45 20.90 1.82
C ILE A 63 -3.05 21.72 0.67
N ARG A 64 -3.90 21.10 -0.18
CA ARG A 64 -4.56 21.81 -1.29
C ARG A 64 -5.64 22.76 -0.81
N GLU A 65 -6.42 22.37 0.18
CA GLU A 65 -7.45 23.21 0.78
C GLU A 65 -6.85 24.47 1.39
N ARG A 66 -5.75 24.33 2.14
CA ARG A 66 -4.97 25.47 2.67
C ARG A 66 -4.47 26.44 1.60
N ARG A 67 -4.35 25.97 0.34
CA ARG A 67 -3.92 26.76 -0.82
C ARG A 67 -5.09 27.22 -1.69
N GLY A 68 -6.34 26.96 -1.29
CA GLY A 68 -7.54 27.29 -2.07
C GLY A 68 -7.71 26.47 -3.36
N LEU A 69 -7.05 25.31 -3.47
CA LEU A 69 -7.08 24.46 -4.66
C LEU A 69 -8.12 23.34 -4.52
N LYS A 70 -8.75 22.95 -5.64
CA LYS A 70 -9.73 21.87 -5.70
C LYS A 70 -9.10 20.52 -5.27
N PRO A 71 -9.81 19.65 -4.52
CA PRO A 71 -9.31 18.33 -4.13
C PRO A 71 -9.10 17.41 -5.34
N LEU A 72 -8.17 16.45 -5.22
CA LEU A 72 -7.75 15.58 -6.34
C LEU A 72 -8.78 14.53 -6.79
N ARG A 73 -9.76 14.20 -5.94
CA ARG A 73 -10.87 13.26 -6.18
C ARG A 73 -11.82 13.39 -4.99
N ASP A 74 -13.14 13.17 -5.16
CA ASP A 74 -14.20 13.27 -4.12
C ASP A 74 -13.80 12.61 -2.78
N GLY A 75 -13.00 13.32 -2.00
CA GLY A 75 -12.71 13.02 -0.63
C GLY A 75 -13.94 13.45 0.13
N LYS A 76 -14.47 12.57 1.00
CA LYS A 76 -15.39 13.05 2.02
C LYS A 76 -14.69 14.23 2.70
N SER A 77 -15.35 15.38 2.76
CA SER A 77 -14.93 16.46 3.64
C SER A 77 -14.75 15.83 5.02
N MET A 78 -13.50 15.71 5.47
CA MET A 78 -13.28 15.42 6.88
C MET A 78 -13.72 16.67 7.64
N PRO A 79 -14.51 16.52 8.71
CA PRO A 79 -14.84 17.68 9.54
C PRO A 79 -13.54 18.33 10.03
N ASP A 80 -13.56 19.66 10.05
CA ASP A 80 -12.42 20.53 10.33
C ASP A 80 -11.59 19.99 11.50
N VAL A 81 -10.37 19.54 11.20
CA VAL A 81 -9.42 19.17 12.24
C VAL A 81 -8.93 20.47 12.87
N ASP A 82 -9.38 20.76 14.10
CA ASP A 82 -9.00 21.95 14.85
C ASP A 82 -7.55 21.79 15.39
N PHE A 83 -6.60 22.34 14.62
CA PHE A 83 -5.16 22.29 14.90
C PHE A 83 -4.74 23.13 16.12
N SER A 84 -5.66 23.85 16.76
CA SER A 84 -5.41 24.60 18.01
C SER A 84 -5.02 23.71 19.20
N SER A 85 -5.25 22.39 19.09
CA SER A 85 -4.91 21.38 20.09
C SER A 85 -3.45 20.90 20.06
N LEU A 86 -2.69 21.20 19.00
CA LEU A 86 -1.28 20.78 18.85
C LEU A 86 -0.26 21.84 19.27
N THR A 87 -0.72 22.99 19.78
CA THR A 87 0.12 24.10 20.27
C THR A 87 -0.07 24.36 21.77
N LYS A 88 0.04 23.31 22.59
CA LYS A 88 0.22 23.43 24.06
C LYS A 88 1.42 22.61 24.52
#